data_AF-L7UY81-F1
#
_entry.id   AF-L7UY81-F1
#
_cell.length_a   1.000
_cell.length_b   1.000
_cell.length_c   1.000
_cell.angle_alpha   90.00
_cell.angle_beta   90.00
_cell.angle_gamma   90.00
#
_symmetry.space_group_name_H-M   'P 1'
#
loop_
_entity.id
_entity.type
_entity.pdbx_description
1 polymer ?
#
loop_
_entity_poly.entity_id
_entity_poly.type
_entity_poly.pdbx_seq_one_letter_code
_entity_poly.pdbx_strand_id
1 'polypeptide(L)'
;MSDEWPGTDFDRLESVYGPLTASIRRLIDVSIRTQADPATVTASMAKIDSAAEELSDALHPGGFGVQLTPEGETVAWGNVVVGVRNPVAPPLSIHHEPDGLVWSEFTLGAAYEGPPGHVHGGVCSMILDHVLGATAHLPRRPAYTGTLTLRYRRGTVLGRPLRAEGRVERIEGVKTFSVGHIADESGITVEAEGIFIQSKQIRA
;
A
#
# COMPACT_ATOMS: atom_id res chain seq x y z
N MET A 1 -15.89 14.45 4.01
CA MET A 1 -16.96 14.00 4.92
C MET A 1 -16.50 12.67 5.46
N SER A 2 -16.20 12.65 6.76
CA SER A 2 -15.79 11.48 7.53
C SER A 2 -17.00 10.54 7.65
N ASP A 3 -16.96 9.42 6.94
CA ASP A 3 -18.00 8.40 7.05
C ASP A 3 -17.70 7.53 8.29
N GLU A 4 -18.43 7.81 9.38
CA GLU A 4 -18.49 6.96 10.57
C GLU A 4 -19.30 5.69 10.26
N TRP A 5 -18.65 4.53 10.37
CA TRP A 5 -19.26 3.22 10.23
C TRP A 5 -19.93 2.75 11.54
N PRO A 6 -21.21 2.33 11.55
CA PRO A 6 -21.82 1.72 12.72
C PRO A 6 -21.43 0.23 12.83
N GLY A 7 -20.74 -0.14 13.92
CA GLY A 7 -20.59 -1.53 14.38
C GLY A 7 -19.17 -2.09 14.38
N THR A 8 -18.23 -1.44 13.71
CA THR A 8 -16.78 -1.67 13.85
C THR A 8 -16.13 -0.31 14.05
N ASP A 9 -15.55 -0.08 15.22
CA ASP A 9 -14.85 1.17 15.52
C ASP A 9 -13.48 1.12 14.82
N PHE A 10 -13.47 1.54 13.54
CA PHE A 10 -12.27 1.53 12.69
C PHE A 10 -11.18 2.43 13.25
N ASP A 11 -11.55 3.58 13.84
CA ASP A 11 -10.62 4.50 14.51
C ASP A 11 -9.96 3.82 15.72
N ARG A 12 -10.75 3.11 16.53
CA ARG A 12 -10.21 2.31 17.64
C ARG A 12 -9.32 1.19 17.13
N LEU A 13 -9.71 0.47 16.08
CA LEU A 13 -8.88 -0.63 15.58
C LEU A 13 -7.60 -0.11 14.92
N GLU A 14 -7.63 1.01 14.23
CA GLU A 14 -6.44 1.69 13.74
C GLU A 14 -5.54 2.15 14.91
N SER A 15 -6.13 2.71 15.98
CA SER A 15 -5.39 3.12 17.18
C SER A 15 -4.69 1.98 17.90
N VAL A 16 -5.20 0.75 17.77
CA VAL A 16 -4.62 -0.47 18.37
C VAL A 16 -3.59 -1.12 17.44
N TYR A 17 -3.96 -1.37 16.19
CA TYR A 17 -3.14 -2.15 15.27
C TYR A 17 -2.10 -1.32 14.50
N GLY A 18 -2.34 -0.02 14.31
CA GLY A 18 -1.36 0.90 13.71
C GLY A 18 -0.02 0.92 14.47
N PRO A 19 -0.01 1.10 15.82
CA PRO A 19 1.22 1.05 16.62
C PRO A 19 1.93 -0.32 16.59
N LEU A 20 1.17 -1.42 16.54
CA LEU A 20 1.73 -2.77 16.34
C LEU A 20 2.47 -2.84 15.00
N THR A 21 1.81 -2.44 13.91
CA THR A 21 2.41 -2.44 12.57
C THR A 21 3.61 -1.51 12.48
N ALA A 22 3.59 -0.35 13.14
CA ALA A 22 4.75 0.55 13.24
C ALA A 22 5.93 -0.12 13.97
N SER A 23 5.67 -0.85 15.05
CA SER A 23 6.69 -1.62 15.77
C SER A 23 7.31 -2.72 14.90
N ILE A 24 6.48 -3.43 14.12
CA ILE A 24 6.96 -4.46 13.18
C ILE A 24 7.76 -3.81 12.02
N ARG A 25 7.31 -2.68 11.47
CA ARG A 25 8.07 -1.93 10.45
C ARG A 25 9.47 -1.53 10.94
N ARG A 26 9.57 -1.05 12.18
CA ARG A 26 10.86 -0.79 12.83
C ARG A 26 11.71 -2.05 12.92
N LEU A 27 11.12 -3.19 13.29
CA LEU A 27 11.82 -4.46 13.36
C LEU A 27 12.33 -4.94 11.99
N ILE A 28 11.55 -4.79 10.92
CA ILE A 28 11.97 -5.11 9.54
C ILE A 28 13.18 -4.26 9.15
N ASP A 29 13.12 -2.94 9.39
CA ASP A 29 14.23 -2.05 9.05
C ASP A 29 15.52 -2.38 9.84
N VAL A 30 15.39 -2.72 11.13
CA VAL A 30 16.54 -3.10 11.97
C VAL A 30 17.08 -4.48 11.60
N SER A 31 16.21 -5.46 11.27
CA SER A 31 16.64 -6.82 10.93
C SER A 31 17.46 -6.87 9.64
N ILE A 32 17.17 -5.97 8.69
CA ILE A 32 17.95 -5.83 7.45
C ILE A 32 19.35 -5.27 7.72
N ARG A 33 19.49 -4.35 8.68
CA ARG A 33 20.71 -3.53 8.84
C ARG A 33 21.59 -3.91 10.04
N THR A 34 21.11 -4.78 10.93
CA THR A 34 21.80 -5.13 12.17
C THR A 34 23.11 -5.87 11.93
N GLN A 35 24.11 -5.61 12.78
CA GLN A 35 25.36 -6.36 12.88
C GLN A 35 25.55 -6.92 14.31
N ALA A 36 24.45 -7.11 15.04
CA ALA A 36 24.49 -7.63 16.40
C ALA A 36 25.15 -9.03 16.46
N ASP A 37 25.75 -9.35 17.60
CA ASP A 37 26.37 -10.65 17.82
C ASP A 37 25.34 -11.80 17.83
N PRO A 38 25.77 -13.06 17.64
CA PRO A 38 24.87 -14.21 17.59
C PRO A 38 24.00 -14.37 18.86
N ALA A 39 24.53 -14.05 20.04
CA ALA A 39 23.78 -14.19 21.29
C ALA A 39 22.61 -13.19 21.36
N THR A 40 22.84 -11.95 20.93
CA THR A 40 21.82 -10.91 20.82
C THR A 40 20.77 -11.26 19.78
N VAL A 41 21.18 -11.85 18.65
CA VAL A 41 20.24 -12.35 17.62
C VAL A 41 19.35 -13.45 18.19
N THR A 42 19.90 -14.47 18.84
CA THR A 42 19.12 -15.55 19.47
C THR A 42 18.13 -15.03 20.52
N ALA A 43 18.57 -14.10 21.39
CA ALA A 43 17.69 -13.50 22.38
C ALA A 43 16.56 -12.65 21.76
N SER A 44 16.82 -12.03 20.60
CA SER A 44 15.82 -11.26 19.86
C SER A 44 14.81 -12.16 19.17
N MET A 45 15.26 -13.26 18.54
CA MET A 45 14.40 -14.27 17.92
C MET A 45 13.37 -14.81 18.93
N ALA A 46 13.81 -15.22 20.12
CA ALA A 46 12.91 -15.74 21.16
C ALA A 46 11.80 -14.74 21.55
N LYS A 47 12.10 -13.44 21.58
CA LYS A 47 11.10 -12.39 21.86
C LYS A 47 10.11 -12.22 20.71
N ILE A 48 10.59 -12.32 19.47
CA ILE A 48 9.76 -12.21 18.27
C ILE A 48 8.81 -13.41 18.18
N ASP A 49 9.34 -14.62 18.41
CA ASP A 49 8.56 -15.86 18.39
C ASP A 49 7.49 -15.86 19.49
N SER A 50 7.85 -15.46 20.71
CA SER A 50 6.88 -15.30 21.82
C SER A 50 5.77 -14.30 21.47
N ALA A 51 6.11 -13.15 20.88
CA ALA A 51 5.11 -12.18 20.46
C ALA A 51 4.21 -12.71 19.33
N ALA A 52 4.77 -13.49 18.40
CA ALA A 52 4.02 -14.13 17.34
C ALA A 52 3.06 -15.20 17.88
N GLU A 53 3.50 -16.00 18.85
CA GLU A 53 2.65 -16.98 19.56
C GLU A 53 1.47 -16.28 20.25
N GLU A 54 1.73 -15.26 21.07
CA GLU A 54 0.69 -14.49 21.77
C GLU A 54 -0.33 -13.86 20.81
N LEU A 55 0.13 -13.27 19.70
CA LEU A 55 -0.76 -12.68 18.69
C LEU A 55 -1.56 -13.73 17.90
N SER A 56 -1.06 -14.97 17.85
CA SER A 56 -1.71 -16.07 17.12
C SER A 56 -2.85 -16.72 17.88
N ASP A 57 -3.04 -16.41 19.16
CA ASP A 57 -4.16 -16.92 19.97
C ASP A 57 -5.54 -16.47 19.43
N ALA A 58 -5.58 -15.37 18.67
CA ALA A 58 -6.81 -14.79 18.12
C ALA A 58 -6.65 -14.35 16.66
N LEU A 59 -6.38 -15.30 15.77
CA LEU A 59 -6.37 -15.05 14.33
C LEU A 59 -7.79 -14.98 13.75
N HIS A 60 -7.96 -14.17 12.71
CA HIS A 60 -9.21 -14.16 11.94
C HIS A 60 -9.39 -15.51 11.24
N PRO A 61 -10.57 -16.15 11.34
CA PRO A 61 -10.82 -17.38 10.60
C PRO A 61 -10.92 -17.10 9.09
N GLY A 62 -10.27 -17.93 8.28
CA GLY A 62 -10.39 -17.90 6.83
C GLY A 62 -9.42 -16.95 6.13
N GLY A 63 -9.93 -15.86 5.52
CA GLY A 63 -9.22 -15.03 4.54
C GLY A 63 -7.92 -14.37 5.05
N PHE A 64 -7.13 -13.82 4.13
CA PHE A 64 -5.76 -13.34 4.40
C PHE A 64 -5.67 -11.86 4.86
N GLY A 65 -6.74 -11.33 5.46
CA GLY A 65 -6.75 -9.96 6.01
C GLY A 65 -7.38 -8.86 5.14
N VAL A 66 -7.85 -9.19 3.92
CA VAL A 66 -8.81 -8.36 3.19
C VAL A 66 -10.20 -8.96 3.39
N GLN A 67 -11.17 -8.14 3.82
CA GLN A 67 -12.53 -8.58 4.14
C GLN A 67 -13.56 -7.74 3.39
N LEU A 68 -14.74 -8.33 3.18
CA LEU A 68 -15.92 -7.62 2.69
C LEU A 68 -16.90 -7.45 3.86
N THR A 69 -17.36 -6.22 4.08
CA THR A 69 -18.45 -5.97 5.03
C THR A 69 -19.76 -6.53 4.48
N PRO A 70 -20.76 -6.84 5.34
CA PRO A 70 -22.10 -7.21 4.89
C PRO A 70 -22.72 -6.19 3.90
N GLU A 71 -22.33 -4.92 4.01
CA GLU A 71 -22.76 -3.80 3.16
C GLU A 71 -22.03 -3.77 1.80
N GLY A 72 -21.03 -4.63 1.60
CA GLY A 72 -20.27 -4.80 0.36
C GLY A 72 -19.05 -3.89 0.22
N GLU A 73 -18.60 -3.29 1.33
CA GLU A 73 -17.38 -2.48 1.35
C GLU A 73 -16.15 -3.35 1.61
N THR A 74 -15.00 -2.93 1.10
CA THR A 74 -13.76 -3.69 1.28
C THR A 74 -12.93 -3.11 2.43
N VAL A 75 -12.71 -3.91 3.47
CA VAL A 75 -11.74 -3.62 4.53
C VAL A 75 -10.39 -4.18 4.12
N ALA A 76 -9.51 -3.30 3.63
CA ALA A 76 -8.24 -3.66 3.01
C ALA A 76 -7.06 -3.78 4.00
N TRP A 77 -7.30 -4.15 5.27
CA TRP A 77 -6.27 -4.06 6.33
C TRP A 77 -5.03 -4.94 6.13
N GLY A 78 -5.18 -6.09 5.46
CA GLY A 78 -4.06 -6.94 5.06
C GLY A 78 -3.47 -6.61 3.68
N ASN A 79 -4.01 -5.61 2.96
CA ASN A 79 -3.57 -5.27 1.61
C ASN A 79 -2.08 -4.87 1.59
N VAL A 80 -1.36 -5.31 0.56
CA VAL A 80 0.10 -5.13 0.44
C VAL A 80 0.53 -3.71 0.06
N VAL A 81 -0.41 -2.81 -0.24
CA VAL A 81 -0.12 -1.41 -0.60
C VAL A 81 -0.60 -0.44 0.47
N VAL A 82 -1.84 -0.62 0.96
CA VAL A 82 -2.49 0.33 1.90
C VAL A 82 -2.97 -0.32 3.19
N GLY A 83 -2.63 -1.59 3.43
CA GLY A 83 -3.10 -2.32 4.60
C GLY A 83 -2.47 -1.80 5.90
N VAL A 84 -3.29 -1.21 6.77
CA VAL A 84 -2.84 -0.70 8.08
C VAL A 84 -2.27 -1.80 8.99
N ARG A 85 -2.64 -3.07 8.76
CA ARG A 85 -2.11 -4.23 9.49
C ARG A 85 -0.97 -4.94 8.76
N ASN A 86 -0.62 -4.51 7.55
CA ASN A 86 0.42 -5.13 6.75
C ASN A 86 1.71 -4.31 6.86
N PRO A 87 2.74 -4.79 7.59
CA PRO A 87 3.99 -4.05 7.76
C PRO A 87 4.82 -3.97 6.47
N VAL A 88 4.54 -4.82 5.47
CA VAL A 88 5.15 -4.74 4.13
C VAL A 88 4.55 -3.59 3.33
N ALA A 89 3.30 -3.19 3.60
CA ALA A 89 2.67 -2.10 2.88
C ALA A 89 3.50 -0.81 3.00
N PRO A 90 3.87 -0.17 1.87
CA PRO A 90 4.47 1.16 1.91
C PRO A 90 3.56 2.11 2.70
N PRO A 91 4.13 3.10 3.41
CA PRO A 91 3.35 4.00 4.25
C PRO A 91 2.64 5.06 3.40
N LEU A 92 1.76 4.63 2.50
CA LEU A 92 1.01 5.51 1.62
C LEU A 92 -0.23 6.04 2.33
N SER A 93 -0.47 7.33 2.17
CA SER A 93 -1.78 7.95 2.38
C SER A 93 -2.29 8.41 1.02
N ILE A 94 -3.43 7.87 0.59
CA ILE A 94 -4.02 8.20 -0.72
C ILE A 94 -4.97 9.38 -0.56
N HIS A 95 -4.72 10.43 -1.31
CA HIS A 95 -5.51 11.66 -1.34
C HIS A 95 -6.24 11.77 -2.68
N HIS A 96 -7.49 12.22 -2.64
CA HIS A 96 -8.32 12.45 -3.82
C HIS A 96 -8.71 13.94 -3.87
N GLU A 97 -8.39 14.61 -4.96
CA GLU A 97 -8.78 15.99 -5.20
C GLU A 97 -10.09 16.08 -6.00
N PRO A 98 -10.85 17.19 -5.89
CA PRO A 98 -12.10 17.37 -6.62
C PRO A 98 -11.96 17.35 -8.16
N ASP A 99 -10.77 17.66 -8.68
CA ASP A 99 -10.47 17.66 -10.12
C ASP A 99 -10.10 16.26 -10.66
N GLY A 100 -10.10 15.24 -9.81
CA GLY A 100 -9.78 13.86 -10.16
C GLY A 100 -8.30 13.50 -10.04
N LEU A 101 -7.45 14.40 -9.54
CA LEU A 101 -6.08 14.05 -9.15
C LEU A 101 -6.09 13.12 -7.94
N VAL A 102 -5.36 12.01 -8.04
CA VAL A 102 -5.05 11.12 -6.92
C VAL A 102 -3.57 11.21 -6.63
N TRP A 103 -3.19 11.34 -5.36
CA TRP A 103 -1.79 11.49 -5.00
C TRP A 103 -1.43 10.91 -3.64
N SER A 104 -0.13 10.68 -3.42
CA SER A 104 0.45 10.26 -2.15
C SER A 104 1.86 10.80 -1.98
N GLU A 105 2.21 11.22 -0.76
CA GLU A 105 3.57 11.59 -0.37
C GLU A 105 4.09 10.60 0.66
N PHE A 106 5.33 10.13 0.46
CA PHE A 106 5.90 9.08 1.28
C PHE A 106 7.43 9.10 1.26
N THR A 107 8.04 8.34 2.17
CA THR A 107 9.48 8.07 2.17
C THR A 107 9.68 6.56 2.37
N LEU A 108 10.52 5.96 1.53
CA LEU A 108 10.80 4.52 1.56
C LEU A 108 12.18 4.25 2.16
N GLY A 109 12.25 3.27 3.05
CA GLY A 109 13.48 2.81 3.70
C GLY A 109 13.97 1.46 3.21
N ALA A 110 14.85 0.83 4.00
CA ALA A 110 15.58 -0.40 3.63
C ALA A 110 14.67 -1.58 3.22
N ALA A 111 13.45 -1.66 3.76
CA ALA A 111 12.48 -2.70 3.43
C ALA A 111 12.08 -2.74 1.94
N TYR A 112 12.32 -1.66 1.19
CA TYR A 112 11.90 -1.49 -0.20
C TYR A 112 13.07 -1.40 -1.18
N GLU A 113 14.30 -1.67 -0.71
CA GLU A 113 15.51 -1.59 -1.51
C GLU A 113 15.56 -2.69 -2.57
N GLY A 114 15.97 -2.29 -3.79
CA GLY A 114 16.30 -3.23 -4.86
C GLY A 114 17.77 -3.08 -5.22
N PRO A 115 18.12 -2.22 -6.19
CA PRO A 115 19.50 -1.80 -6.36
C PRO A 115 20.00 -1.01 -5.13
N PRO A 116 21.30 -1.04 -4.82
CA PRO A 116 21.85 -0.28 -3.69
C PRO A 116 21.42 1.20 -3.70
N GLY A 117 20.84 1.66 -2.60
CA GLY A 117 20.35 3.02 -2.39
C GLY A 117 19.05 3.38 -3.12
N HIS A 118 18.42 2.45 -3.82
CA HIS A 118 17.27 2.72 -4.69
C HIS A 118 16.09 1.77 -4.42
N VAL A 119 14.89 2.30 -4.58
CA VAL A 119 13.64 1.52 -4.49
C VAL A 119 13.63 0.44 -5.57
N HIS A 120 13.23 -0.77 -5.20
CA HIS A 120 13.04 -1.85 -6.17
C HIS A 120 11.98 -1.46 -7.20
N GLY A 121 12.23 -1.73 -8.49
CA GLY A 121 11.30 -1.35 -9.57
C GLY A 121 9.90 -1.94 -9.37
N GLY A 122 9.81 -3.18 -8.91
CA GLY A 122 8.54 -3.82 -8.55
C GLY A 122 7.74 -3.09 -7.45
N VAL A 123 8.42 -2.44 -6.49
CA VAL A 123 7.73 -1.61 -5.47
C VAL A 123 7.19 -0.33 -6.12
N CYS A 124 7.96 0.32 -7.00
CA CYS A 124 7.46 1.46 -7.77
C CYS A 124 6.23 1.07 -8.60
N SER A 125 6.27 -0.10 -9.25
CA SER A 125 5.14 -0.65 -10.01
C SER A 125 3.91 -0.88 -9.14
N MET A 126 4.09 -1.44 -7.95
CA MET A 126 3.01 -1.70 -7.00
C MET A 126 2.35 -0.41 -6.51
N ILE A 127 3.15 0.62 -6.21
CA ILE A 127 2.65 1.95 -5.81
C ILE A 127 1.85 2.58 -6.96
N LEU A 128 2.40 2.55 -8.18
CA LEU A 128 1.74 3.13 -9.35
C LEU A 128 0.47 2.37 -9.74
N ASP A 129 0.45 1.05 -9.67
CA ASP A 129 -0.78 0.27 -9.87
C ASP A 129 -1.90 0.75 -8.94
N HIS A 130 -1.58 0.93 -7.66
CA HIS A 130 -2.55 1.36 -6.66
C HIS A 130 -3.02 2.82 -6.89
N VAL A 131 -2.09 3.75 -7.10
CA VAL A 131 -2.41 5.17 -7.32
C VAL A 131 -3.25 5.37 -8.58
N LEU A 132 -2.88 4.73 -9.68
CA LEU A 132 -3.64 4.80 -10.94
C LEU A 132 -4.98 4.06 -10.82
N GLY A 133 -5.01 2.93 -10.11
CA GLY A 133 -6.25 2.19 -9.85
C GLY A 133 -7.24 2.99 -9.02
N ALA A 134 -6.76 3.76 -8.04
CA ALA A 134 -7.58 4.64 -7.22
C ALA A 134 -8.27 5.75 -8.03
N THR A 135 -7.72 6.18 -9.18
CA THR A 135 -8.41 7.13 -10.07
C THR A 135 -9.62 6.49 -10.79
N ALA A 136 -9.64 5.17 -10.93
CA ALA A 136 -10.66 4.42 -11.64
C ALA A 136 -11.73 3.82 -10.72
N HIS A 137 -11.49 3.79 -9.41
CA HIS A 137 -12.43 3.26 -8.44
C HIS A 137 -13.64 4.18 -8.30
N LEU A 138 -14.83 3.59 -8.42
CA LEU A 138 -16.10 4.23 -8.17
C LEU A 138 -16.79 3.53 -6.98
N PRO A 139 -17.63 4.24 -6.21
CA PRO A 139 -18.41 3.63 -5.14
C PRO A 139 -19.16 2.39 -5.65
N ARG A 140 -18.92 1.25 -4.99
CA ARG A 140 -19.57 -0.05 -5.29
C ARG A 140 -19.31 -0.60 -6.70
N ARG A 141 -18.30 -0.08 -7.41
CA ARG A 141 -17.86 -0.55 -8.73
C ARG A 141 -16.34 -0.62 -8.76
N PRO A 142 -15.76 -1.75 -8.31
CA PRO A 142 -14.31 -1.92 -8.35
C PRO A 142 -13.82 -1.92 -9.79
N ALA A 143 -12.62 -1.39 -9.97
CA ALA A 143 -11.90 -1.42 -11.24
C ALA A 143 -10.70 -2.36 -11.11
N TYR A 144 -10.55 -3.27 -12.07
CA TYR A 144 -9.45 -4.23 -12.09
C TYR A 144 -8.38 -3.78 -13.07
N THR A 145 -7.11 -3.91 -12.69
CA THR A 145 -6.00 -3.65 -13.61
C THR A 145 -6.08 -4.61 -14.80
N GLY A 146 -6.30 -4.07 -15.99
CA GLY A 146 -6.22 -4.81 -17.25
C GLY A 146 -4.80 -4.78 -17.82
N THR A 147 -4.14 -3.62 -17.78
CA THR A 147 -2.75 -3.46 -18.22
C THR A 147 -2.08 -2.33 -17.44
N LEU A 148 -0.81 -2.51 -17.11
CA LEU A 148 0.04 -1.48 -16.53
C LEU A 148 1.36 -1.44 -17.30
N THR A 149 1.70 -0.27 -17.86
CA THR A 149 2.95 -0.04 -18.58
C THR A 149 3.76 0.99 -17.81
N LEU A 150 5.03 0.68 -17.55
CA LEU A 150 5.93 1.55 -16.80
C LEU A 150 7.14 1.96 -17.62
N ARG A 151 7.63 3.18 -17.36
CA ARG A 151 8.89 3.68 -17.88
C ARG A 151 9.75 4.22 -16.74
N TYR A 152 10.81 3.50 -16.43
CA TYR A 152 11.82 3.91 -15.44
C TYR A 152 12.79 4.90 -16.09
N ARG A 153 12.68 6.18 -15.73
CA ARG A 153 13.49 7.29 -16.27
C ARG A 153 14.82 7.43 -15.54
N ARG A 154 14.79 7.27 -14.22
CA ARG A 154 15.94 7.36 -13.30
C ARG A 154 15.69 6.46 -12.10
N GLY A 155 16.74 6.10 -11.37
CA GLY A 155 16.60 5.45 -10.07
C GLY A 155 15.81 6.30 -9.07
N THR A 156 14.86 5.67 -8.39
CA THR A 156 14.11 6.26 -7.27
C THR A 156 14.91 6.08 -5.99
N VAL A 157 15.43 7.18 -5.43
CA VAL A 157 16.38 7.13 -4.29
C VAL A 157 15.65 6.87 -2.96
N LEU A 158 16.18 5.99 -2.12
CA LEU A 158 15.65 5.71 -0.78
C LEU A 158 15.94 6.83 0.21
N GLY A 159 15.14 6.92 1.28
CA GLY A 159 15.35 7.88 2.37
C GLY A 159 15.13 9.34 1.99
N ARG A 160 14.51 9.59 0.82
CA ARG A 160 14.14 10.93 0.34
C ARG A 160 12.61 11.04 0.20
N PRO A 161 12.04 12.25 0.33
CA PRO A 161 10.64 12.47 0.03
C PRO A 161 10.33 12.12 -1.43
N LEU A 162 9.27 11.34 -1.62
CA LEU A 162 8.73 10.93 -2.91
C LEU A 162 7.27 11.32 -2.99
N ARG A 163 6.81 11.61 -4.20
CA ARG A 163 5.41 11.87 -4.51
C ARG A 163 4.97 11.00 -5.67
N ALA A 164 3.83 10.32 -5.51
CA ALA A 164 3.15 9.61 -6.58
C ALA A 164 1.86 10.34 -6.94
N GLU A 165 1.57 10.45 -8.23
CA GLU A 165 0.35 11.09 -8.75
C GLU A 165 -0.26 10.25 -9.86
N GLY A 166 -1.59 10.30 -9.97
CA GLY A 166 -2.36 9.67 -11.02
C GLY A 166 -3.60 10.48 -11.37
N ARG A 167 -4.01 10.43 -12.65
CA ARG A 167 -5.25 11.02 -13.14
C ARG A 167 -5.84 10.19 -14.27
N VAL A 168 -7.15 10.33 -14.49
CA VAL A 168 -7.81 9.76 -15.66
C VAL A 168 -7.42 10.58 -16.89
N GLU A 169 -6.88 9.92 -17.92
CA GLU A 169 -6.64 10.52 -19.23
C GLU A 169 -7.93 10.50 -20.06
N ARG A 170 -8.62 9.35 -20.09
CA ARG A 170 -9.86 9.15 -20.85
C ARG A 170 -10.61 7.90 -20.41
N ILE A 171 -11.89 7.80 -20.80
CA ILE A 171 -12.76 6.66 -20.53
C ILE A 171 -13.37 6.18 -21.85
N GLU A 172 -13.32 4.87 -22.11
CA GLU A 172 -13.95 4.23 -23.28
C GLU A 172 -14.73 2.98 -22.85
N GLY A 173 -16.06 3.12 -22.80
CA GLY A 173 -16.93 2.03 -22.37
C GLY A 173 -16.61 1.59 -20.94
N VAL A 174 -16.16 0.34 -20.76
CA VAL A 174 -15.78 -0.22 -19.45
C VAL A 174 -14.31 0.04 -19.09
N LYS A 175 -13.54 0.70 -19.96
CA LYS A 175 -12.11 0.95 -19.76
C LYS A 175 -11.87 2.38 -19.28
N THR A 176 -11.19 2.51 -18.15
CA THR A 176 -10.60 3.77 -17.69
C THR A 176 -9.11 3.75 -18.02
N PHE A 177 -8.64 4.76 -18.73
CA PHE A 177 -7.22 4.95 -19.04
C PHE A 177 -6.69 6.01 -18.10
N SER A 178 -5.69 5.64 -17.31
CA SER A 178 -5.08 6.51 -16.30
C SER A 178 -3.59 6.66 -16.57
N VAL A 179 -3.06 7.84 -16.28
CA VAL A 179 -1.63 8.14 -16.38
C VAL A 179 -1.14 8.70 -15.06
N GLY A 180 0.12 8.45 -14.75
CA GLY A 180 0.71 8.94 -13.50
C GLY A 180 2.21 8.70 -13.42
N HIS A 181 2.81 9.07 -12.29
CA HIS A 181 4.24 8.99 -12.10
C HIS A 181 4.64 8.97 -10.62
N ILE A 182 5.89 8.58 -10.36
CA ILE A 182 6.61 8.84 -9.10
C ILE A 182 7.68 9.89 -9.40
N ALA A 183 7.81 10.89 -8.53
CA ALA A 183 8.82 11.94 -8.61
C ALA A 183 9.49 12.19 -7.24
N ASP A 184 10.69 12.74 -7.31
CA ASP A 184 11.39 13.38 -6.19
C ASP A 184 11.65 14.86 -6.52
N GLU A 185 12.45 15.56 -5.70
CA GLU A 185 12.81 16.97 -5.89
C GLU A 185 13.47 17.28 -7.25
N SER A 186 14.09 16.29 -7.89
CA SER A 186 14.77 16.40 -9.18
C SER A 186 13.86 16.03 -10.36
N GLY A 187 12.59 15.70 -10.09
CA GLY A 187 11.57 15.36 -11.09
C GLY A 187 11.26 13.88 -11.16
N ILE A 188 10.62 13.48 -12.26
CA ILE A 188 10.03 12.15 -12.45
C ILE A 188 11.12 11.05 -12.49
N THR A 189 10.92 10.01 -11.68
CA THR A 189 11.75 8.79 -11.69
C THR A 189 11.10 7.65 -12.46
N VAL A 190 9.78 7.49 -12.35
CA VAL A 190 9.00 6.44 -13.02
C VAL A 190 7.69 7.01 -13.54
N GLU A 191 7.36 6.76 -14.81
CA GLU A 191 6.05 7.07 -15.40
C GLU A 191 5.24 5.78 -15.55
N ALA A 192 3.91 5.89 -15.50
CA ALA A 192 3.00 4.79 -15.75
C ALA A 192 1.77 5.19 -16.57
N GLU A 193 1.32 4.24 -17.39
CA GLU A 193 0.04 4.23 -18.07
C GLU A 193 -0.71 2.95 -17.68
N GLY A 194 -1.96 3.10 -17.27
CA GLY A 194 -2.80 2.00 -16.79
C GLY A 194 -4.13 1.94 -17.50
N ILE A 195 -4.59 0.72 -17.80
CA ILE A 195 -5.94 0.44 -18.28
C ILE A 195 -6.67 -0.34 -17.19
N PHE A 196 -7.74 0.23 -16.66
CA PHE A 196 -8.56 -0.37 -15.61
C PHE A 196 -9.94 -0.72 -16.15
N ILE A 197 -10.41 -1.92 -15.84
CA ILE A 197 -11.67 -2.47 -16.34
C ILE A 197 -12.72 -2.40 -15.23
N GLN A 198 -13.77 -1.62 -15.45
CA GLN A 198 -14.91 -1.57 -14.54
C GLN A 198 -15.67 -2.90 -14.58
N SER A 199 -15.90 -3.48 -13.41
CA SER A 199 -16.73 -4.67 -13.31
C SER A 199 -18.19 -4.35 -13.64
N LYS A 200 -18.89 -5.30 -14.28
CA LYS A 200 -20.36 -5.25 -14.31
C LYS A 200 -20.82 -5.51 -12.88
N GLN A 201 -21.69 -4.64 -12.37
CA GLN A 201 -22.29 -4.69 -11.03
C GLN A 201 -22.35 -6.11 -10.44
N ILE A 202 -21.70 -6.34 -9.30
CA ILE A 202 -21.93 -7.54 -8.50
C ILE A 202 -23.41 -7.47 -8.11
N ARG A 203 -24.25 -8.33 -8.70
CA ARG A 203 -25.63 -8.47 -8.24
C ARG A 203 -25.56 -8.97 -6.80
N ALA A 204 -26.17 -8.21 -5.89
CA ALA A 204 -26.47 -8.66 -4.54
C ALA A 204 -27.36 -9.91 -4.58
#